data_AF-A0A9P9SEZ6-F1
#
_entry.id   AF-A0A9P9SEZ6-F1
#
_cell.length_a   1.000
_cell.length_b   1.000
_cell.length_c   1.000
_cell.angle_alpha   90.00
_cell.angle_beta   90.00
_cell.angle_gamma   90.00
#
_symmetry.space_group_name_H-M   'P 1'
#
loop_
_entity.id
_entity.type
_entity.pdbx_description
1 polymer ?
#
loop_
_entity_poly.entity_id
_entity_poly.type
_entity_poly.pdbx_seq_one_letter_code
_entity_poly.pdbx_strand_id
1 'polypeptide(L)'
;MTLMEFPSSPEADPKRPSVADARQFSDAMVAFQPSDYDSLIEERNIADKCGYALCPRPKAKARSTARKQFVDTDHGVEIVDRKVLEVWCSDDCAKRALYVKVQLHEEPAWMRQGGYGDKIELLVENAADHDKALPLRLKQPGAVSAHTDEEDDLAAAWAAREDAMADLALERGEKPGQVSKANNELVQDQIIERASSNAPPQPPSFTSQISEHTMAIEGHVPRGDRADKDDADEDDAHDWDKSLPG
;
A
#
# COMPACT_ATOMS: atom_id res chain seq x y z
N MET A 1 11.03 12.44 20.09
CA MET A 1 9.80 11.76 20.56
C MET A 1 9.63 10.53 19.71
N THR A 2 9.40 9.37 20.33
CA THR A 2 9.25 8.11 19.60
C THR A 2 7.78 7.91 19.20
N LEU A 3 7.50 7.37 18.01
CA LEU A 3 6.11 7.15 17.55
C LEU A 3 5.30 6.19 18.45
N MET A 4 6.02 5.43 19.27
CA MET A 4 5.52 4.50 20.27
C MET A 4 4.94 5.18 21.53
N GLU A 5 5.37 6.41 21.81
CA GLU A 5 4.93 7.20 22.96
C GLU A 5 3.58 7.89 22.71
N PHE A 6 3.15 8.01 21.45
CA PHE A 6 1.84 8.60 21.17
C PHE A 6 0.68 7.70 21.65
N PRO A 7 -0.43 8.33 22.08
CA PRO A 7 -0.63 9.78 22.27
C PRO A 7 0.02 10.31 23.56
N SER A 8 0.35 11.61 23.61
CA SER A 8 0.99 12.24 24.79
C SER A 8 0.12 12.21 26.06
N SER A 9 -1.20 12.09 25.89
CA SER A 9 -2.16 11.95 26.99
C SER A 9 -2.83 10.57 26.95
N PRO A 10 -2.95 9.88 28.11
CA PRO A 10 -3.63 8.59 28.19
C PRO A 10 -5.15 8.68 27.97
N GLU A 11 -5.75 9.88 28.10
CA GLU A 11 -7.18 10.11 27.89
C GLU A 11 -7.51 10.67 26.49
N ALA A 12 -6.54 10.67 25.57
CA ALA A 12 -6.76 11.19 24.22
C ALA A 12 -7.81 10.38 23.45
N ASP A 13 -8.70 11.08 22.76
CA ASP A 13 -9.68 10.46 21.87
C ASP A 13 -9.01 10.12 20.52
N PRO A 14 -8.96 8.84 20.10
CA PRO A 14 -8.39 8.48 18.81
C PRO A 14 -9.13 9.11 17.61
N LYS A 15 -10.41 9.49 17.78
CA LYS A 15 -11.19 10.16 16.73
C LYS A 15 -10.86 11.64 16.60
N ARG A 16 -10.39 12.25 17.69
CA ARG A 16 -10.06 13.68 17.79
C ARG A 16 -8.71 13.82 18.50
N PRO A 17 -7.60 13.43 17.83
CA PRO A 17 -6.28 13.55 18.41
C PRO A 17 -5.94 15.01 18.69
N SER A 18 -5.04 15.24 19.66
CA SER A 18 -4.57 16.60 19.94
C SER A 18 -3.88 17.17 18.69
N VAL A 19 -4.01 18.47 18.45
CA VAL A 19 -3.41 19.13 17.26
C VAL A 19 -1.89 18.97 17.25
N ALA A 20 -1.26 18.93 18.43
CA ALA A 20 0.17 18.72 18.57
C ALA A 20 0.57 17.29 18.18
N ASP A 21 -0.12 16.28 18.71
CA ASP A 21 0.18 14.86 18.40
C ASP A 21 -0.11 14.55 16.93
N ALA A 22 -1.21 15.09 16.38
CA ALA A 22 -1.59 14.89 14.99
C ALA A 22 -0.52 15.43 14.02
N ARG A 23 0.00 16.63 14.28
CA ARG A 23 1.06 17.25 13.45
C ARG A 23 2.37 16.49 13.56
N GLN A 24 2.79 16.16 14.78
CA GLN A 24 4.03 15.42 14.98
C GLN A 24 3.96 14.02 14.35
N PHE A 25 2.81 13.37 14.45
CA PHE A 25 2.57 12.10 13.80
C PHE A 25 2.59 12.24 12.26
N SER A 26 1.87 13.21 11.69
CA SER A 26 1.87 13.40 10.22
C SER A 26 3.26 13.69 9.69
N ASP A 27 4.04 14.54 10.37
CA ASP A 27 5.39 14.92 9.96
C ASP A 27 6.35 13.73 10.02
N ALA A 28 6.20 12.87 11.03
CA ALA A 28 7.01 11.65 11.15
C ALA A 28 6.66 10.59 10.09
N MET A 29 5.38 10.48 9.73
CA MET A 29 4.92 9.52 8.72
C MET A 29 5.39 9.87 7.30
N VAL A 30 5.82 11.11 7.03
CA VAL A 30 6.39 11.51 5.74
C VAL A 30 7.59 10.66 5.31
N ALA A 31 8.36 10.12 6.26
CA ALA A 31 9.53 9.28 5.94
C ALA A 31 9.19 7.78 5.82
N PHE A 32 7.98 7.37 6.19
CA PHE A 32 7.62 5.95 6.28
C PHE A 32 7.29 5.37 4.91
N GLN A 33 7.61 4.08 4.74
CA GLN A 33 7.00 3.19 3.76
C GLN A 33 5.81 2.45 4.40
N PRO A 34 4.91 1.86 3.59
CA PRO A 34 3.85 1.00 4.11
C PRO A 34 4.38 -0.17 4.98
N SER A 35 5.56 -0.72 4.66
CA SER A 35 6.23 -1.77 5.45
C SER A 35 6.74 -1.28 6.80
N ASP A 36 7.24 -0.04 6.86
CA ASP A 36 7.69 0.58 8.10
C ASP A 36 6.49 0.83 9.02
N TYR A 37 5.35 1.18 8.43
CA TYR A 37 4.10 1.37 9.17
C TYR A 37 3.56 0.05 9.74
N ASP A 38 3.68 -1.05 8.99
CA ASP A 38 3.35 -2.38 9.50
C ASP A 38 4.26 -2.76 10.67
N SER A 39 5.56 -2.45 10.58
CA SER A 39 6.52 -2.67 11.67
C SER A 39 6.14 -1.87 12.92
N LEU A 40 5.76 -0.60 12.76
CA LEU A 40 5.26 0.23 13.86
C LEU A 40 4.00 -0.36 14.51
N ILE A 41 3.06 -0.88 13.73
CA ILE A 41 1.87 -1.56 14.25
C ILE A 41 2.27 -2.79 15.06
N GLU A 42 3.21 -3.59 14.56
CA GLU A 42 3.69 -4.79 15.27
C GLU A 42 4.39 -4.43 16.59
N GLU A 43 5.26 -3.42 16.59
CA GLU A 43 5.91 -2.93 17.81
C GLU A 43 4.88 -2.47 18.85
N ARG A 44 3.85 -1.73 18.42
CA ARG A 44 2.76 -1.29 19.31
C ARG A 44 1.97 -2.46 19.87
N ASN A 45 1.69 -3.47 19.05
CA ASN A 45 1.00 -4.67 19.49
C ASN A 45 1.83 -5.46 20.52
N ILE A 46 3.15 -5.52 20.36
CA ILE A 46 4.05 -6.15 21.36
C ILE A 46 3.97 -5.41 22.69
N ALA A 47 3.83 -4.08 22.67
CA ALA A 47 3.61 -3.24 23.85
C ALA A 47 2.17 -3.26 24.39
N ASP A 48 1.31 -4.19 23.93
CA ASP A 48 -0.11 -4.31 24.28
C ASP A 48 -0.96 -3.06 23.99
N LYS A 49 -0.50 -2.16 23.12
CA LYS A 49 -1.24 -0.98 22.65
C LYS A 49 -1.98 -1.31 21.36
N CYS A 50 -3.03 -0.55 21.06
CA CYS A 50 -3.67 -0.60 19.74
C CYS A 50 -2.68 -0.20 18.65
N GLY A 51 -2.73 -0.87 17.49
CA GLY A 51 -1.90 -0.57 16.33
C GLY A 51 -2.02 0.86 15.80
N TYR A 52 -3.12 1.57 16.05
CA TYR A 52 -3.26 2.98 15.66
C TYR A 52 -2.42 3.85 16.60
N ALA A 53 -1.42 4.54 16.06
CA ALA A 53 -0.43 5.30 16.84
C ALA A 53 -1.06 6.35 17.77
N LEU A 54 -2.14 6.99 17.34
CA LEU A 54 -2.83 8.03 18.10
C LEU A 54 -3.87 7.49 19.10
N CYS A 55 -4.03 6.16 19.20
CA CYS A 55 -4.92 5.53 20.17
C CYS A 55 -4.17 5.16 21.46
N PRO A 56 -4.63 5.63 22.64
CA PRO A 56 -4.03 5.22 23.92
C PRO A 56 -4.53 3.85 24.40
N ARG A 57 -5.64 3.35 23.83
CA ARG A 57 -6.29 2.12 24.29
C ARG A 57 -5.45 0.87 24.00
N PRO A 58 -5.54 -0.16 24.86
CA PRO A 58 -4.91 -1.44 24.58
C PRO A 58 -5.56 -2.13 23.38
N LYS A 59 -4.85 -3.08 22.76
CA LYS A 59 -5.40 -3.91 21.68
C LYS A 59 -6.54 -4.80 22.20
N ALA A 60 -7.48 -5.17 21.33
CA ALA A 60 -8.52 -6.13 21.67
C ALA A 60 -7.87 -7.48 22.01
N LYS A 61 -8.41 -8.18 23.02
CA LYS A 61 -7.98 -9.53 23.37
C LYS A 61 -8.98 -10.51 22.79
N ALA A 62 -8.51 -11.55 22.11
CA ALA A 62 -9.39 -12.58 21.62
C ALA A 62 -10.06 -13.32 22.80
N ARG A 63 -11.27 -13.82 22.56
CA ARG A 63 -12.05 -14.56 23.56
C ARG A 63 -11.34 -15.84 24.03
N SER A 64 -10.49 -16.41 23.18
CA SER A 64 -9.79 -17.66 23.42
C SER A 64 -8.30 -17.54 23.07
N THR A 65 -7.49 -18.40 23.66
CA THR A 65 -6.06 -18.54 23.35
C THR A 65 -5.79 -19.30 22.05
N ALA A 66 -6.83 -19.81 21.38
CA ALA A 66 -6.72 -20.50 20.11
C ALA A 66 -6.12 -19.59 19.01
N ARG A 67 -5.26 -20.17 18.17
CA ARG A 67 -4.61 -19.46 17.06
C ARG A 67 -5.61 -18.95 16.02
N LYS A 68 -6.70 -19.68 15.82
CA LYS A 68 -7.81 -19.34 14.93
C LYS A 68 -9.05 -19.05 15.76
N GLN A 69 -9.78 -18.01 15.39
CA GLN A 69 -11.01 -17.57 16.04
C GLN A 69 -12.14 -17.55 15.02
N PHE A 70 -13.34 -17.86 15.48
CA PHE A 70 -14.56 -17.75 14.69
C PHE A 70 -15.14 -16.36 14.91
N VAL A 71 -15.34 -15.60 13.84
CA VAL A 71 -15.94 -14.28 13.86
C VAL A 71 -17.25 -14.35 13.08
N ASP A 72 -18.35 -14.00 13.74
CA ASP A 72 -19.65 -13.87 13.09
C ASP A 72 -19.68 -12.57 12.30
N THR A 73 -19.74 -12.67 10.98
CA THR A 73 -19.88 -11.54 10.04
C THR A 73 -21.24 -11.63 9.35
N ASP A 74 -21.72 -10.55 8.73
CA ASP A 74 -22.99 -10.53 7.98
C ASP A 74 -23.07 -11.57 6.85
N HIS A 75 -21.91 -12.07 6.39
CA HIS A 75 -21.78 -13.11 5.37
C HIS A 75 -21.63 -14.53 5.93
N GLY A 76 -21.65 -14.71 7.26
CA GLY A 76 -21.47 -15.99 7.95
C GLY A 76 -20.28 -16.01 8.90
N VAL A 77 -19.94 -17.22 9.38
CA VAL A 77 -18.82 -17.42 10.30
C VAL A 77 -17.51 -17.49 9.51
N GLU A 78 -16.62 -16.53 9.73
CA GLU A 78 -15.27 -16.53 9.15
C GLU A 78 -14.24 -17.01 10.18
N ILE A 79 -13.25 -17.78 9.71
CA ILE A 79 -12.14 -18.25 10.53
C ILE A 79 -10.97 -17.30 10.34
N VAL A 80 -10.74 -16.43 11.32
CA VAL A 80 -9.69 -15.41 11.29
C VAL A 80 -8.58 -15.78 12.27
N ASP A 81 -7.32 -15.49 11.89
CA ASP A 81 -6.20 -15.68 12.79
C ASP A 81 -6.25 -14.68 13.95
N ARG A 82 -5.92 -15.16 15.16
CA ARG A 82 -5.88 -14.35 16.38
C ARG A 82 -5.01 -13.10 16.23
N LYS A 83 -3.88 -13.21 15.50
CA LYS A 83 -2.96 -12.10 15.27
C LYS A 83 -3.67 -10.91 14.60
N VAL A 84 -4.64 -11.16 13.72
CA VAL A 84 -5.38 -10.12 12.98
C VAL A 84 -6.41 -9.41 13.86
N LEU A 85 -7.08 -10.16 14.74
CA LEU A 85 -8.08 -9.61 15.66
C LEU A 85 -7.45 -8.81 16.80
N GLU A 86 -6.27 -9.21 17.25
CA GLU A 86 -5.56 -8.58 18.36
C GLU A 86 -4.70 -7.39 17.93
N VAL A 87 -4.89 -6.82 16.73
CA VAL A 87 -4.15 -5.61 16.28
C VAL A 87 -4.83 -4.33 16.76
N TRP A 88 -6.17 -4.31 16.75
CA TRP A 88 -6.94 -3.08 16.90
C TRP A 88 -7.80 -3.15 18.16
N CYS A 89 -8.12 -1.99 18.74
CA CYS A 89 -9.12 -1.91 19.82
C CYS A 89 -10.55 -1.81 19.28
N SER A 90 -10.72 -1.42 18.01
CA SER A 90 -12.01 -1.27 17.33
C SER A 90 -11.79 -1.16 15.82
N ASP A 91 -12.79 -1.51 15.01
CA ASP A 91 -12.74 -1.40 13.55
C ASP A 91 -12.52 0.03 13.06
N ASP A 92 -12.97 1.00 13.84
CA ASP A 92 -12.73 2.42 13.59
C ASP A 92 -11.23 2.76 13.60
N CYS A 93 -10.48 2.26 14.58
CA CYS A 93 -9.04 2.42 14.63
C CYS A 93 -8.33 1.67 13.50
N ALA A 94 -8.85 0.52 13.09
CA ALA A 94 -8.33 -0.21 11.92
C ALA A 94 -8.48 0.63 10.65
N LYS A 95 -9.67 1.19 10.40
CA LYS A 95 -9.93 2.07 9.25
C LYS A 95 -9.04 3.31 9.24
N ARG A 96 -8.84 3.96 10.40
CA ARG A 96 -7.96 5.14 10.51
C ARG A 96 -6.50 4.83 10.24
N ALA A 97 -6.00 3.72 10.77
CA ALA A 97 -4.64 3.29 10.52
C ALA A 97 -4.43 2.90 9.05
N LEU A 98 -5.40 2.20 8.45
CA LEU A 98 -5.37 1.88 7.03
C LEU A 98 -5.43 3.13 6.15
N TYR A 99 -6.22 4.14 6.54
CA TYR A 99 -6.26 5.43 5.83
C TYR A 99 -4.88 6.11 5.79
N VAL A 100 -4.12 6.06 6.89
CA VAL A 100 -2.74 6.55 6.91
C VAL A 100 -1.85 5.70 6.01
N LYS A 101 -1.94 4.36 6.12
CA LYS A 101 -1.11 3.43 5.37
C LYS A 101 -1.21 3.61 3.85
N VAL A 102 -2.41 3.81 3.31
CA VAL A 102 -2.62 3.95 1.86
C VAL A 102 -2.09 5.27 1.28
N GLN A 103 -1.79 6.25 2.14
CA GLN A 103 -1.19 7.52 1.73
C GLN A 103 0.35 7.47 1.72
N LEU A 104 0.95 6.40 2.24
CA LEU A 104 2.41 6.29 2.33
C LEU A 104 3.01 5.90 0.98
N HIS A 105 4.14 6.53 0.63
CA HIS A 105 4.88 6.19 -0.58
C HIS A 105 5.61 4.86 -0.44
N GLU A 106 5.52 4.02 -1.48
CA GLU A 106 6.25 2.75 -1.54
C GLU A 106 7.75 2.95 -1.77
N GLU A 107 8.16 4.07 -2.37
CA GLU A 107 9.56 4.39 -2.61
C GLU A 107 10.29 4.69 -1.30
N PRO A 108 11.49 4.15 -1.05
CA PRO A 108 12.22 4.41 0.20
C PRO A 108 12.64 5.86 0.33
N ALA A 109 12.73 6.36 1.57
CA ALA A 109 12.95 7.77 1.87
C ALA A 109 14.21 8.37 1.21
N TRP A 110 15.29 7.57 1.03
CA TRP A 110 16.53 8.04 0.42
C TRP A 110 16.47 8.25 -1.09
N MET A 111 15.47 7.67 -1.77
CA MET A 111 15.26 7.88 -3.21
C MET A 111 14.35 9.08 -3.50
N ARG A 112 13.57 9.53 -2.50
CA ARG A 112 12.67 10.68 -2.63
C ARG A 112 13.49 11.95 -2.79
N GLN A 113 13.48 12.54 -3.99
CA GLN A 113 14.18 13.79 -4.26
C GLN A 113 13.57 14.93 -3.41
N GLY A 114 14.32 15.37 -2.39
CA GLY A 114 14.16 16.67 -1.73
C GLY A 114 12.73 17.07 -1.32
N GLY A 115 12.17 16.38 -0.33
CA GLY A 115 11.11 16.94 0.54
C GLY A 115 9.68 16.94 0.00
N TYR A 116 9.42 16.39 -1.19
CA TYR A 116 8.05 16.11 -1.66
C TYR A 116 7.59 14.77 -1.10
N GLY A 117 7.22 14.76 0.18
CA GLY A 117 6.30 13.74 0.68
C GLY A 117 4.90 14.33 0.68
N ASP A 118 3.93 13.60 0.15
CA ASP A 118 2.55 14.04 0.17
C ASP A 118 2.09 14.28 1.61
N LYS A 119 1.33 15.36 1.80
CA LYS A 119 0.82 15.72 3.11
C LYS A 119 -0.16 14.64 3.57
N ILE A 120 0.20 13.95 4.64
CA ILE A 120 -0.62 12.86 5.19
C ILE A 120 -1.82 13.45 5.90
N GLU A 121 -3.00 13.06 5.45
CA GLU A 121 -4.27 13.42 6.05
C GLU A 121 -4.68 12.35 7.07
N LEU A 122 -5.23 12.80 8.19
CA LEU A 122 -5.79 11.91 9.20
C LEU A 122 -7.29 11.85 9.01
N LEU A 123 -7.84 10.64 9.06
CA LEU A 123 -9.28 10.43 9.08
C LEU A 123 -9.81 10.90 10.44
N VAL A 124 -10.22 12.16 10.53
CA VAL A 124 -10.90 12.76 11.69
C VAL A 124 -12.40 12.73 11.41
N GLU A 125 -13.21 12.41 12.42
CA GLU A 125 -14.68 12.55 12.32
C GLU A 125 -15.07 14.04 12.34
N ASN A 126 -14.78 14.73 11.23
CA ASN A 126 -15.43 15.96 10.81
C ASN A 126 -16.10 15.70 9.45
N ALA A 127 -16.89 14.61 9.34
CA ALA A 127 -17.62 14.29 8.11
C ALA A 127 -18.45 15.49 7.61
N ALA A 128 -18.98 16.30 8.55
CA ALA A 128 -19.73 17.52 8.25
C ALA A 128 -18.94 18.62 7.50
N ASP A 129 -17.61 18.57 7.49
CA ASP A 129 -16.77 19.53 6.75
C ASP A 129 -16.08 18.91 5.52
N HIS A 130 -15.88 17.59 5.47
CA HIS A 130 -15.36 16.90 4.29
C HIS A 130 -16.42 16.69 3.19
N ASP A 131 -17.71 16.64 3.54
CA ASP A 131 -18.83 16.65 2.57
C ASP A 131 -18.88 17.94 1.72
N LYS A 132 -18.14 18.99 2.12
CA LYS A 132 -18.11 20.28 1.42
C LYS A 132 -16.95 20.40 0.42
N ALA A 133 -15.99 19.49 0.43
CA ALA A 133 -14.74 19.62 -0.33
C ALA A 133 -14.58 18.66 -1.51
N LEU A 134 -15.43 17.62 -1.63
CA LEU A 134 -15.44 16.72 -2.78
C LEU A 134 -16.79 16.83 -3.52
N PRO A 135 -16.82 17.18 -4.81
CA PRO A 135 -18.05 17.17 -5.62
C PRO A 135 -18.43 15.74 -6.02
N LEU A 136 -18.38 14.78 -5.08
CA LEU A 136 -18.90 13.43 -5.28
C LEU A 136 -20.22 13.33 -4.52
N ARG A 137 -21.30 13.63 -5.26
CA ARG A 137 -22.68 13.51 -4.77
C ARG A 137 -23.00 12.03 -4.57
N LEU A 138 -22.73 11.52 -3.37
CA LEU A 138 -23.15 10.18 -2.98
C LEU A 138 -24.69 10.16 -2.98
N LYS A 139 -25.30 9.39 -3.89
CA LYS A 139 -26.75 9.26 -4.05
C LYS A 139 -27.35 8.75 -2.73
N GLN A 140 -27.95 9.64 -1.95
CA GLN A 140 -28.71 9.29 -0.76
C GLN A 140 -30.00 8.56 -1.19
N PRO A 141 -30.28 7.33 -0.74
CA PRO A 141 -31.55 6.67 -1.02
C PRO A 141 -32.58 7.22 -0.03
N GLY A 142 -33.30 8.29 -0.39
CA GLY A 142 -34.37 8.77 0.49
C GLY A 142 -34.99 10.15 0.23
N ALA A 143 -34.52 10.92 -0.75
CA ALA A 143 -35.19 12.17 -1.11
C ALA A 143 -36.04 11.97 -2.37
N VAL A 144 -37.24 11.43 -2.18
CA VAL A 144 -38.34 11.60 -3.14
C VAL A 144 -38.85 13.04 -3.02
N SER A 145 -38.28 13.94 -3.81
CA SER A 145 -38.92 15.21 -4.14
C SER A 145 -39.64 15.06 -5.48
N ALA A 146 -40.84 15.63 -5.51
CA ALA A 146 -41.80 15.59 -6.60
C ALA A 146 -41.18 15.80 -8.00
N HIS A 147 -41.56 14.90 -8.91
CA HIS A 147 -41.33 15.01 -10.34
C HIS A 147 -42.02 16.26 -10.92
N THR A 148 -41.24 17.22 -11.43
CA THR A 148 -41.58 17.96 -12.65
C THR A 148 -40.40 18.66 -13.36
N ASP A 149 -39.22 18.86 -12.75
CA ASP A 149 -38.21 19.77 -13.36
C ASP A 149 -36.80 19.15 -13.56
N GLU A 150 -36.62 17.83 -13.36
CA GLU A 150 -35.27 17.20 -13.42
C GLU A 150 -34.68 17.09 -14.84
N GLU A 151 -35.51 17.03 -15.89
CA GLU A 151 -35.03 16.94 -17.27
C GLU A 151 -34.49 18.28 -17.78
N ASP A 152 -35.13 19.39 -17.40
CA ASP A 152 -34.69 20.75 -17.74
C ASP A 152 -33.38 21.11 -17.02
N ASP A 153 -33.23 20.70 -15.76
CA ASP A 153 -32.00 20.88 -14.98
C ASP A 153 -30.81 20.10 -15.57
N LEU A 154 -31.07 18.88 -16.07
CA LEU A 154 -30.03 18.08 -16.75
C LEU A 154 -29.68 18.68 -18.11
N ALA A 155 -30.65 19.12 -18.91
CA ALA A 155 -30.40 19.76 -20.19
C ALA A 155 -29.58 21.06 -20.03
N ALA A 156 -29.92 21.87 -19.02
CA ALA A 156 -29.18 23.08 -18.69
C ALA A 156 -27.73 22.79 -18.25
N ALA A 157 -27.52 21.74 -17.43
CA ALA A 157 -26.19 21.33 -17.00
C ALA A 157 -25.32 20.82 -18.16
N TRP A 158 -25.91 20.14 -19.15
CA TRP A 158 -25.20 19.69 -20.34
C TRP A 158 -24.85 20.86 -21.28
N ALA A 159 -25.76 21.81 -21.49
CA ALA A 159 -25.49 23.00 -22.30
C ALA A 159 -24.35 23.85 -21.70
N ALA A 160 -24.36 24.07 -20.38
CA ALA A 160 -23.29 24.81 -19.70
C ALA A 160 -21.90 24.14 -19.84
N ARG A 161 -21.87 22.80 -19.87
CA ARG A 161 -20.65 22.03 -20.11
C ARG A 161 -20.17 22.16 -21.55
N GLU A 162 -21.07 22.17 -22.52
CA GLU A 162 -20.71 22.34 -23.94
C GLU A 162 -20.16 23.74 -24.21
N ASP A 163 -20.78 24.79 -23.66
CA ASP A 163 -20.29 26.17 -23.76
C ASP A 163 -18.90 26.32 -23.14
N ALA A 164 -18.69 25.77 -21.93
CA ALA A 164 -17.38 25.80 -21.27
C ALA A 164 -16.29 25.04 -22.05
N MET A 165 -16.64 23.94 -22.73
CA MET A 165 -15.71 23.25 -23.62
C MET A 165 -15.41 24.06 -24.89
N ALA A 166 -16.40 24.75 -25.45
CA ALA A 166 -16.22 25.58 -26.64
C ALA A 166 -15.28 26.77 -26.35
N ASP A 167 -15.41 27.40 -25.19
CA ASP A 167 -14.53 28.50 -24.78
C ASP A 167 -13.08 28.03 -24.60
N LEU A 168 -12.86 26.88 -23.94
CA LEU A 168 -11.53 26.28 -23.81
C LEU A 168 -10.92 25.90 -25.18
N ALA A 169 -11.73 25.45 -26.12
CA ALA A 169 -11.28 25.14 -27.48
C ALA A 169 -10.82 26.41 -28.22
N LEU A 170 -11.53 27.54 -28.04
CA LEU A 170 -11.13 28.84 -28.58
C LEU A 170 -9.83 29.35 -27.94
N GLU A 171 -9.67 29.20 -26.62
CA GLU A 171 -8.42 29.55 -25.91
C GLU A 171 -7.23 28.71 -26.40
N ARG A 172 -7.48 27.44 -26.76
CA ARG A 172 -6.47 26.53 -27.36
C ARG A 172 -6.24 26.77 -28.85
N GLY A 173 -6.97 27.69 -29.48
CA GLY A 173 -6.85 28.01 -30.90
C GLY A 173 -7.45 26.95 -31.84
N GLU A 174 -8.31 26.07 -31.33
CA GLU A 174 -9.02 25.06 -32.12
C GLU A 174 -10.16 25.75 -32.89
N LYS A 175 -10.09 25.71 -34.23
CA LYS A 175 -11.13 26.27 -35.09
C LYS A 175 -12.16 25.17 -35.42
N PRO A 176 -13.48 25.44 -35.33
CA PRO A 176 -14.49 24.45 -35.68
C PRO A 176 -14.32 24.00 -37.13
N GLY A 177 -14.22 22.68 -37.33
CA GLY A 177 -13.91 22.05 -38.63
C GLY A 177 -12.42 21.77 -38.87
N GLN A 178 -11.53 22.19 -37.98
CA GLN A 178 -10.14 21.78 -37.99
C GLN A 178 -9.97 20.66 -36.96
N VAL A 179 -10.14 19.41 -37.38
CA VAL A 179 -9.58 18.28 -36.62
C VAL A 179 -8.14 18.63 -36.31
N SER A 180 -7.80 18.59 -35.02
CA SER A 180 -6.48 18.88 -34.52
C SER A 180 -5.48 18.17 -35.42
N LYS A 181 -4.56 18.94 -36.02
CA LYS A 181 -3.40 18.42 -36.76
C LYS A 181 -2.43 17.74 -35.78
N ALA A 182 -2.94 16.90 -34.89
CA ALA A 182 -2.17 15.90 -34.19
C ALA A 182 -2.12 14.67 -35.11
N ASN A 183 -1.24 14.77 -36.11
CA ASN A 183 -0.53 13.66 -36.72
C ASN A 183 -1.36 12.45 -37.20
N ASN A 184 -2.01 12.62 -38.35
CA ASN A 184 -2.36 11.46 -39.21
C ASN A 184 -1.10 10.78 -39.81
N GLU A 185 0.10 11.22 -39.42
CA GLU A 185 1.40 10.70 -39.86
C GLU A 185 2.04 9.73 -38.84
N LEU A 186 1.56 9.72 -37.58
CA LEU A 186 2.08 8.80 -36.54
C LEU A 186 1.31 7.48 -36.42
N VAL A 187 0.10 7.39 -36.99
CA VAL A 187 -0.67 6.14 -37.04
C VAL A 187 -0.42 5.50 -38.39
N GLN A 188 0.59 4.63 -38.47
CA GLN A 188 0.71 3.73 -39.61
C GLN A 188 -0.34 2.62 -39.47
N ASP A 189 -1.37 2.67 -40.31
CA ASP A 189 -2.43 1.64 -40.40
C ASP A 189 -1.94 0.31 -41.02
N GLN A 190 -0.62 0.14 -41.18
CA GLN A 190 0.00 -1.08 -41.70
C GLN A 190 0.28 -2.06 -40.56
N ILE A 191 -0.66 -2.98 -40.37
CA ILE A 191 -0.46 -4.16 -39.52
C ILE A 191 0.47 -5.12 -40.27
N ILE A 192 1.73 -5.23 -39.84
CA ILE A 192 2.68 -6.23 -40.35
C ILE A 192 2.60 -7.44 -39.42
N GLU A 193 2.04 -8.54 -39.92
CA GLU A 193 2.06 -9.81 -39.19
C GLU A 193 3.49 -10.34 -39.08
N ARG A 194 3.88 -10.76 -37.87
CA ARG A 194 5.16 -11.42 -37.64
C ARG A 194 5.09 -12.81 -38.29
N ALA A 195 5.84 -13.01 -39.37
CA ALA A 195 5.95 -14.33 -39.99
C ALA A 195 6.38 -15.36 -38.94
N SER A 196 5.48 -16.32 -38.66
CA SER A 196 5.78 -17.45 -37.80
C SER A 196 6.87 -18.28 -38.47
N SER A 197 8.08 -18.26 -37.91
CA SER A 197 9.09 -19.22 -38.29
C SER A 197 8.67 -20.57 -37.71
N ASN A 198 8.43 -21.57 -38.57
CA ASN A 198 8.27 -22.98 -38.18
C ASN A 198 9.59 -23.61 -37.67
N ALA A 199 10.55 -22.79 -37.21
CA ALA A 199 11.78 -23.27 -36.63
C ALA A 199 11.51 -23.60 -35.16
N PRO A 200 11.81 -24.83 -34.69
CA PRO A 200 11.70 -25.14 -33.26
C PRO A 200 12.57 -24.17 -32.45
N PRO A 201 12.09 -23.66 -31.30
CA PRO A 201 12.87 -22.73 -30.48
C PRO A 201 14.17 -23.43 -30.08
N GLN A 202 15.30 -22.89 -30.53
CA GLN A 202 16.60 -23.36 -30.06
C GLN A 202 16.79 -22.86 -28.62
N PRO A 203 17.06 -23.77 -27.66
CA PRO A 203 17.46 -23.33 -26.34
C PRO A 203 18.76 -22.52 -26.47
N PRO A 204 18.92 -21.43 -25.71
CA PRO A 204 20.18 -20.70 -25.68
C PRO A 204 21.28 -21.67 -25.24
N SER A 205 22.18 -22.02 -26.16
CA SER A 205 23.35 -22.81 -25.84
C SER A 205 24.31 -21.93 -25.04
N PHE A 206 24.61 -22.34 -23.82
CA PHE A 206 25.66 -21.73 -23.02
C PHE A 206 26.99 -21.87 -23.77
N THR A 207 27.55 -20.75 -24.23
CA THR A 207 28.94 -20.72 -24.68
C THR A 207 29.80 -21.14 -23.49
N SER A 208 30.58 -22.22 -23.65
CA SER A 208 31.52 -22.78 -22.66
C SER A 208 32.68 -21.84 -22.26
N GLN A 209 32.53 -20.54 -22.46
CA GLN A 209 33.46 -19.51 -22.03
C GLN A 209 32.84 -18.67 -20.91
N ILE A 210 32.19 -19.35 -19.97
CA ILE A 210 31.93 -18.80 -18.64
C ILE A 210 33.31 -18.74 -17.97
N SER A 211 33.88 -17.55 -17.88
CA SER A 211 35.09 -17.32 -17.10
C SER A 211 34.86 -17.75 -15.65
N GLU A 212 35.88 -18.32 -15.00
CA GLU A 212 35.84 -18.80 -13.61
C GLU A 212 35.27 -17.77 -12.61
N HIS A 213 35.26 -16.49 -12.99
CA HIS A 213 34.71 -15.38 -12.21
C HIS A 213 33.20 -15.40 -11.96
N THR A 214 32.38 -15.98 -12.85
CA THR A 214 30.91 -15.97 -12.66
C THR A 214 30.38 -17.16 -11.87
N MET A 215 31.23 -18.14 -11.53
CA MET A 215 30.86 -19.30 -10.70
C MET A 215 31.36 -19.16 -9.24
N ALA A 216 31.99 -18.04 -8.90
CA ALA A 216 32.47 -17.77 -7.56
C ALA A 216 31.36 -17.10 -6.73
N ILE A 217 30.93 -17.75 -5.65
CA ILE A 217 30.15 -17.10 -4.60
C ILE A 217 31.17 -16.59 -3.59
N GLU A 218 31.28 -15.26 -3.45
CA GLU A 218 32.20 -14.62 -2.50
C GLU A 218 33.68 -15.07 -2.63
N GLY A 219 34.12 -15.35 -3.85
CA GLY A 219 35.50 -15.79 -4.14
C GLY A 219 35.77 -17.29 -3.95
N HIS A 220 34.76 -18.07 -3.53
CA HIS A 220 34.85 -19.53 -3.44
C HIS A 220 34.18 -20.19 -4.66
N VAL A 221 34.94 -21.01 -5.39
CA VAL A 221 34.43 -21.82 -6.51
C VAL A 221 34.24 -23.26 -6.03
N PRO A 222 32.99 -23.77 -5.93
CA PRO A 222 32.73 -25.13 -5.49
C PRO A 222 33.37 -26.14 -6.47
N ARG A 223 34.12 -27.09 -5.94
CA ARG A 223 34.66 -28.20 -6.74
C ARG A 223 33.58 -29.26 -6.91
N GLY A 224 33.19 -29.53 -8.16
CA GLY A 224 32.28 -30.63 -8.50
C GLY A 224 32.82 -31.97 -7.99
N ASP A 225 31.89 -32.80 -7.54
CA ASP A 225 32.07 -33.94 -6.65
C ASP A 225 33.24 -34.89 -7.00
N ARG A 226 33.99 -35.26 -5.95
CA ARG A 226 34.86 -36.45 -5.98
C ARG A 226 33.98 -37.68 -5.82
N ALA A 227 34.00 -38.53 -6.83
CA ALA A 227 33.40 -39.86 -6.79
C ALA A 227 33.98 -40.70 -5.64
N ASP A 228 33.07 -41.45 -5.02
CA ASP A 228 33.18 -42.55 -4.05
C ASP A 228 34.57 -42.97 -3.56
N LYS A 229 34.71 -42.96 -2.23
CA LYS A 229 35.31 -44.10 -1.54
C LYS A 229 34.73 -44.23 -0.14
N ASP A 230 34.01 -45.33 0.04
CA ASP A 230 33.67 -45.96 1.31
C ASP A 230 34.88 -45.99 2.26
N ASP A 231 34.64 -45.73 3.56
CA ASP A 231 35.00 -46.65 4.65
C ASP A 231 34.69 -46.00 6.02
N ALA A 232 33.77 -46.65 6.74
CA ALA A 232 33.72 -46.93 8.18
C ALA A 232 33.98 -45.81 9.23
N ASP A 233 32.97 -45.67 10.11
CA ASP A 233 33.04 -45.58 11.59
C ASP A 233 33.97 -44.50 12.19
N GLU A 234 33.49 -43.51 12.95
CA GLU A 234 33.13 -43.61 14.38
C GLU A 234 32.65 -42.22 14.87
N ASP A 235 31.87 -42.25 15.96
CA ASP A 235 31.41 -41.13 16.79
C ASP A 235 32.33 -39.90 16.86
N ASP A 236 31.76 -38.71 16.72
CA ASP A 236 32.22 -37.53 17.49
C ASP A 236 31.07 -36.52 17.64
N ALA A 237 30.07 -36.92 18.42
CA ALA A 237 29.34 -35.95 19.20
C ALA A 237 30.29 -35.43 20.28
N HIS A 238 30.72 -34.16 20.21
CA HIS A 238 31.01 -33.22 21.33
C HIS A 238 32.02 -32.13 20.90
N ASP A 239 31.56 -31.03 20.31
CA ASP A 239 32.42 -29.82 20.14
C ASP A 239 31.67 -28.50 20.36
N TRP A 240 30.77 -28.44 21.35
CA TRP A 240 30.05 -27.20 21.70
C TRP A 240 30.43 -26.58 23.06
N ASP A 241 31.43 -27.11 23.77
CA ASP A 241 31.75 -26.66 25.15
C ASP A 241 33.18 -26.16 25.36
N LYS A 242 33.71 -25.34 24.43
CA LYS A 242 35.06 -24.74 24.56
C LYS A 242 35.09 -23.23 24.35
N SER A 243 34.08 -22.51 24.83
CA SER A 243 34.10 -21.04 24.75
C SER A 243 33.49 -20.35 25.97
N LEU A 244 33.98 -20.64 27.16
CA LEU A 244 33.85 -19.73 28.31
C LEU A 244 35.18 -19.66 29.09
N PRO A 245 35.89 -18.51 29.08
CA PRO A 245 36.96 -18.25 30.03
C PRO A 245 36.35 -17.83 31.38
N GLY A 246 36.81 -18.47 32.46
CA GLY A 246 36.57 -18.06 33.84
C GLY A 246 37.39 -16.84 34.26
#